data_AF-A0A9E5LGV0-F1
#
_entry.id   AF-A0A9E5LGV0-F1
#
_cell.length_a   1.000
_cell.length_b   1.000
_cell.length_c   1.000
_cell.angle_alpha   90.00
_cell.angle_beta   90.00
_cell.angle_gamma   90.00
#
_symmetry.space_group_name_H-M   'P 1'
#
loop_
_entity.id
_entity.type
_entity.pdbx_description
1 polymer ?
#
loop_
_entity_poly.entity_id
_entity_poly.type
_entity_poly.pdbx_seq_one_letter_code
_entity_poly.pdbx_strand_id
1 'polypeptide(L)'
;VVVGCATIEPDRMEEVLFGRESGDQNGAQGLLEQAHGGVIYFDEVADMPLVTQSKILRVLVDQKFQRVGGNDQIKVDLRVLSSTSCDLEVEIAERRFREELYHRLNVVPVEVPTLEERREDIPELVEHFVEHFNQTQGLNMRKLSDDAATLLQTLPWPGNIRQLKNVIERILILSDGTGPISADEIPTDKHKSAGANDGGGMSANWATLPLREAREAFEREYLITQINRFGGNISKTANFVGMERSALHRKLKSLGVVSGNKSKSAEEA
;
A
#
# COMPACT_ATOMS: atom_id res chain seq x y z
N VAL A 1 6.88 23.08 -1.83
CA VAL A 1 5.57 23.26 -1.14
C VAL A 1 4.76 21.99 -1.33
N VAL A 2 4.08 21.50 -0.29
CA VAL A 2 3.23 20.30 -0.35
C VAL A 2 1.77 20.70 -0.16
N VAL A 3 0.89 20.17 -1.01
CA VAL A 3 -0.55 20.39 -0.97
C VAL A 3 -1.24 19.05 -0.78
N GLY A 4 -1.84 18.82 0.38
CA GLY A 4 -2.71 17.67 0.60
C GLY A 4 -4.11 17.94 0.07
N CYS A 5 -4.43 17.54 -1.16
CA CYS A 5 -5.72 17.82 -1.78
C CYS A 5 -6.88 17.20 -0.99
N ALA A 6 -6.69 15.99 -0.45
CA ALA A 6 -7.66 15.33 0.43
C ALA A 6 -7.88 16.02 1.79
N THR A 7 -6.91 16.84 2.25
CA THR A 7 -6.95 17.45 3.59
C THR A 7 -7.60 18.84 3.61
N ILE A 8 -7.76 19.46 2.44
CA ILE A 8 -8.29 20.81 2.31
C ILE A 8 -9.78 20.72 1.96
N GLU A 9 -10.62 21.42 2.72
CA GLU A 9 -12.05 21.52 2.41
C GLU A 9 -12.26 22.07 0.99
N PRO A 10 -13.16 21.46 0.19
CA PRO A 10 -13.41 21.86 -1.20
C PRO A 10 -13.61 23.37 -1.39
N ASP A 11 -14.39 23.99 -0.49
CA ASP A 11 -14.74 25.42 -0.55
C ASP A 11 -13.56 26.35 -0.26
N ARG A 12 -12.54 25.85 0.46
CA ARG A 12 -11.34 26.61 0.83
C ARG A 12 -10.15 26.36 -0.10
N MET A 13 -10.22 25.32 -0.93
CA MET A 13 -9.10 24.89 -1.77
C MET A 13 -8.60 25.99 -2.70
N GLU A 14 -9.51 26.78 -3.27
CA GLU A 14 -9.12 27.88 -4.15
C GLU A 14 -8.35 28.98 -3.41
N GLU A 15 -8.83 29.40 -2.23
CA GLU A 15 -8.17 30.44 -1.45
C GLU A 15 -6.79 29.97 -0.96
N VAL A 16 -6.66 28.69 -0.59
CA VAL A 16 -5.38 28.12 -0.16
C VAL A 16 -4.39 28.06 -1.32
N LEU A 17 -4.81 27.63 -2.51
CA LEU A 17 -3.93 27.46 -3.66
C LEU A 17 -3.55 28.77 -4.34
N PHE A 18 -4.56 29.61 -4.63
CA PHE A 18 -4.41 30.83 -5.41
C PHE A 18 -4.26 32.08 -4.54
N GLY A 19 -4.50 31.98 -3.24
CA GLY A 19 -4.51 33.14 -2.36
C GLY A 19 -5.78 33.97 -2.54
N ARG A 20 -5.88 35.02 -1.73
CA ARG A 20 -7.04 35.92 -1.72
C ARG A 20 -6.58 37.37 -1.82
N GLU A 21 -7.23 38.10 -2.71
CA GLU A 21 -7.01 39.54 -2.79
C GLU A 21 -7.61 40.22 -1.55
N SER A 22 -6.83 41.07 -0.89
CA SER A 22 -7.31 41.93 0.19
C SER A 22 -7.24 43.37 -0.29
N GLY A 23 -8.08 44.25 0.24
CA GLY A 23 -8.07 45.68 -0.12
C GLY A 23 -6.80 46.44 0.30
N ASP A 24 -5.85 45.75 0.94
CA ASP A 24 -4.55 46.26 1.34
C ASP A 24 -3.44 45.61 0.49
N GLN A 25 -2.35 46.33 0.23
CA GLN A 25 -1.39 46.03 -0.85
C GLN A 25 -0.72 44.64 -0.80
N ASN A 26 -0.85 43.90 0.31
CA ASN A 26 -0.29 42.56 0.51
C ASN A 26 -1.38 41.53 0.89
N GLY A 27 -2.30 41.23 -0.05
CA GLY A 27 -3.24 40.12 0.09
C GLY A 27 -2.57 38.78 0.49
N ALA A 28 -3.38 37.81 0.94
CA ALA A 28 -2.86 36.53 1.41
C ALA A 28 -2.33 35.70 0.23
N GLN A 29 -1.01 35.46 0.20
CA GLN A 29 -0.35 34.67 -0.84
C GLN A 29 -0.81 33.20 -0.79
N GLY A 30 -1.16 32.65 -1.96
CA GLY A 30 -1.49 31.25 -2.12
C GLY A 30 -0.26 30.35 -2.19
N LEU A 31 -0.47 29.04 -2.03
CA LEU A 31 0.59 28.04 -2.11
C LEU A 31 1.31 28.02 -3.46
N LEU A 32 0.64 28.35 -4.56
CA LEU A 32 1.25 28.47 -5.89
C LEU A 32 2.25 29.62 -5.98
N GLU A 33 1.94 30.74 -5.35
CA GLU A 33 2.84 31.91 -5.28
C GLU A 33 4.05 31.60 -4.40
N GLN A 34 3.83 30.96 -3.26
CA GLN A 34 4.90 30.53 -2.35
C GLN A 34 5.84 29.50 -2.98
N ALA A 35 5.34 28.68 -3.90
CA ALA A 35 6.14 27.66 -4.59
C ALA A 35 6.94 28.22 -5.78
N HIS A 36 6.76 29.50 -6.13
CA HIS A 36 7.37 30.13 -7.30
C HIS A 36 8.90 29.91 -7.34
N GLY A 37 9.41 29.48 -8.49
CA GLY A 37 10.83 29.15 -8.70
C GLY A 37 11.25 27.79 -8.11
N GLY A 38 10.30 27.00 -7.61
CA GLY A 38 10.55 25.73 -6.93
C GLY A 38 9.64 24.60 -7.40
N VAL A 39 9.38 23.66 -6.47
CA VAL A 39 8.55 22.47 -6.70
C VAL A 39 7.30 22.55 -5.85
N ILE A 40 6.15 22.32 -6.48
CA ILE A 40 4.87 22.06 -5.81
C ILE A 40 4.53 20.58 -5.96
N TYR A 41 4.18 19.94 -4.85
CA TYR A 41 3.71 18.57 -4.80
C TYR A 41 2.24 18.54 -4.43
N PHE A 42 1.40 17.98 -5.30
CA PHE A 42 -0.02 17.73 -5.04
C PHE A 42 -0.22 16.27 -4.62
N ASP A 43 -0.57 16.07 -3.36
CA ASP A 43 -0.89 14.76 -2.80
C ASP A 43 -2.38 14.48 -2.96
N GLU A 44 -2.72 13.33 -3.54
CA GLU A 44 -4.10 12.90 -3.84
C GLU A 44 -4.86 13.83 -4.79
N VAL A 45 -4.33 14.04 -6.00
CA VAL A 45 -4.91 14.97 -6.99
C VAL A 45 -6.36 14.67 -7.38
N ALA A 46 -6.79 13.41 -7.25
CA ALA A 46 -8.15 12.98 -7.56
C ALA A 46 -9.20 13.65 -6.65
N ASP A 47 -8.83 14.03 -5.42
CA ASP A 47 -9.72 14.68 -4.46
C ASP A 47 -9.93 16.18 -4.74
N MET A 48 -9.27 16.75 -5.76
CA MET A 48 -9.49 18.14 -6.13
C MET A 48 -10.88 18.36 -6.73
N PRO A 49 -11.63 19.40 -6.30
CA PRO A 49 -12.89 19.79 -6.95
C PRO A 49 -12.70 20.14 -8.43
N LEU A 50 -13.67 19.80 -9.27
CA LEU A 50 -13.63 20.05 -10.74
C LEU A 50 -13.35 21.52 -11.12
N VAL A 51 -13.82 22.46 -10.31
CA VAL A 51 -13.57 23.90 -10.53
C VAL A 51 -12.08 24.20 -10.34
N THR A 52 -11.49 23.72 -9.24
CA THR A 52 -10.06 23.82 -8.95
C THR A 52 -9.22 23.14 -10.03
N GLN A 53 -9.62 21.95 -10.49
CA GLN A 53 -8.94 21.24 -11.58
C GLN A 53 -8.82 22.10 -12.85
N SER A 54 -9.89 22.82 -13.23
CA SER A 54 -9.89 23.75 -14.37
C SER A 54 -8.88 24.87 -14.20
N LYS A 55 -8.80 25.44 -12.99
CA LYS A 55 -7.88 26.53 -12.68
C LYS A 55 -6.42 26.05 -12.68
N ILE A 56 -6.14 24.90 -12.08
CA ILE A 56 -4.81 24.30 -12.10
C ILE A 56 -4.37 23.98 -13.53
N LEU A 57 -5.24 23.39 -14.35
CA LEU A 57 -4.95 23.16 -15.77
C LEU A 57 -4.51 24.46 -16.45
N ARG A 58 -5.21 25.57 -16.20
CA ARG A 58 -4.81 26.87 -16.74
C ARG A 58 -3.44 27.33 -16.26
N VAL A 59 -3.11 27.13 -14.97
CA VAL A 59 -1.77 27.45 -14.45
C VAL A 59 -0.69 26.62 -15.12
N LEU A 60 -0.93 25.32 -15.33
CA LEU A 60 0.02 24.42 -16.00
C LEU A 60 0.29 24.83 -17.46
N VAL A 61 -0.70 25.43 -18.13
CA VAL A 61 -0.59 25.85 -19.54
C VAL A 61 -0.06 27.27 -19.67
N ASP A 62 -0.66 28.23 -18.96
CA ASP A 62 -0.39 29.66 -19.11
C ASP A 62 0.73 30.17 -18.19
N GLN A 63 1.14 29.37 -17.19
CA GLN A 63 2.08 29.76 -16.14
C GLN A 63 1.66 31.04 -15.41
N LYS A 64 0.35 31.28 -15.34
CA LYS A 64 -0.25 32.47 -14.74
C LYS A 64 -1.57 32.12 -14.06
N PHE A 65 -1.92 32.87 -13.03
CA PHE A 65 -3.22 32.77 -12.38
C PHE A 65 -3.67 34.10 -11.77
N GLN A 66 -4.90 34.14 -11.27
CA GLN A 66 -5.45 35.27 -10.52
C GLN A 66 -5.80 34.83 -9.10
N ARG A 67 -5.57 35.70 -8.12
CA ARG A 67 -6.05 35.50 -6.75
C ARG A 67 -7.57 35.48 -6.72
N VAL A 68 -8.13 34.81 -5.71
CA VAL A 68 -9.59 34.80 -5.49
C VAL A 68 -10.05 36.24 -5.21
N GLY A 69 -10.99 36.73 -6.03
CA GLY A 69 -11.52 38.10 -5.95
C GLY A 69 -10.64 39.18 -6.57
N GLY A 70 -9.46 38.85 -7.10
CA GLY A 70 -8.54 39.77 -7.75
C GLY A 70 -8.60 39.70 -9.28
N ASN A 71 -8.14 40.76 -9.95
CA ASN A 71 -7.99 40.79 -11.41
C ASN A 71 -6.54 40.68 -11.87
N ASP A 72 -5.58 40.86 -10.95
CA ASP A 72 -4.17 40.87 -11.27
C ASP A 72 -3.66 39.48 -11.64
N GLN A 73 -2.96 39.42 -12.77
CA GLN A 73 -2.37 38.20 -13.30
C GLN A 73 -0.98 38.00 -12.69
N ILE A 74 -0.84 36.95 -11.89
CA ILE A 74 0.41 36.57 -11.23
C ILE A 74 1.07 35.49 -12.08
N LYS A 75 2.30 35.75 -12.55
CA LYS A 75 3.10 34.76 -13.28
C LYS A 75 3.83 33.85 -12.29
N VAL A 76 3.79 32.54 -12.54
CA VAL A 76 4.54 31.56 -11.77
C VAL A 76 5.35 30.61 -12.64
N ASP A 77 6.53 30.24 -12.16
CA ASP A 77 7.34 29.17 -12.73
C ASP A 77 7.47 28.07 -11.68
N LEU A 78 6.96 26.89 -11.98
CA LEU A 78 6.78 25.81 -11.02
C LEU A 78 7.12 24.49 -11.71
N ARG A 79 7.87 23.64 -11.01
CA ARG A 79 7.89 22.21 -11.29
C ARG A 79 6.76 21.55 -10.50
N VAL A 80 5.96 20.73 -11.18
CA VAL A 80 4.83 20.04 -10.57
C VAL A 80 5.16 18.57 -10.39
N LEU A 81 4.90 18.08 -9.18
CA LEU A 81 4.83 16.65 -8.85
C LEU A 81 3.42 16.37 -8.35
N SER A 82 2.88 15.22 -8.68
CA SER A 82 1.54 14.81 -8.24
C SER A 82 1.50 13.33 -7.91
N SER A 83 0.67 12.96 -6.95
CA SER A 83 0.35 11.57 -6.61
C SER A 83 -1.17 11.38 -6.55
N THR A 84 -1.60 10.12 -6.63
CA THR A 84 -2.98 9.70 -6.39
C THR A 84 -2.99 8.21 -6.05
N SER A 85 -3.88 7.81 -5.15
CA SER A 85 -4.20 6.41 -4.91
C SER A 85 -5.38 5.90 -5.75
N CYS A 86 -6.13 6.82 -6.38
CA CYS A 86 -7.25 6.52 -7.27
C CYS A 86 -6.80 6.23 -8.71
N ASP A 87 -7.55 5.36 -9.39
CA ASP A 87 -7.43 5.15 -10.84
C ASP A 87 -8.06 6.33 -11.59
N LEU A 88 -7.22 7.19 -12.17
CA LEU A 88 -7.67 8.40 -12.86
C LEU A 88 -8.47 8.10 -14.13
N GLU A 89 -8.30 6.94 -14.78
CA GLU A 89 -9.08 6.60 -15.96
C GLU A 89 -10.55 6.35 -15.58
N VAL A 90 -10.78 5.70 -14.44
CA VAL A 90 -12.12 5.53 -13.85
C VAL A 90 -12.70 6.88 -13.44
N GLU A 91 -11.92 7.73 -12.76
CA GLU A 91 -12.37 9.05 -12.34
C GLU A 91 -12.75 9.96 -13.52
N ILE A 92 -12.05 9.85 -14.66
CA ILE A 92 -12.37 10.54 -15.91
C ILE A 92 -13.69 10.01 -16.49
N ALA A 93 -13.85 8.68 -16.56
CA ALA A 93 -15.08 8.06 -17.07
C ALA A 93 -16.31 8.47 -16.26
N GLU A 94 -16.15 8.64 -14.95
CA GLU A 94 -17.20 9.08 -14.02
C GLU A 94 -17.32 10.62 -13.92
N ARG A 95 -16.58 11.36 -14.76
CA ARG A 95 -16.56 12.83 -14.85
C ARG A 95 -16.21 13.54 -13.55
N ARG A 96 -15.48 12.87 -12.66
CA ARG A 96 -14.94 13.46 -11.42
C ARG A 96 -13.54 14.02 -11.61
N PHE A 97 -12.85 13.59 -12.67
CA PHE A 97 -11.56 14.13 -13.05
C PHE A 97 -11.54 14.59 -14.52
N ARG A 98 -10.80 15.67 -14.80
CA ARG A 98 -10.68 16.21 -16.16
C ARG A 98 -9.59 15.51 -16.93
N GLU A 99 -9.95 15.01 -18.11
CA GLU A 99 -9.05 14.35 -19.05
C GLU A 99 -7.88 15.27 -19.47
N GLU A 100 -8.13 16.55 -19.71
CA GLU A 100 -7.06 17.48 -20.11
C GLU A 100 -6.06 17.73 -18.98
N LEU A 101 -6.51 17.73 -17.72
CA LEU A 101 -5.63 17.84 -16.56
C LEU A 101 -4.79 16.56 -16.40
N TYR A 102 -5.40 15.39 -16.58
CA TYR A 102 -4.71 14.11 -16.53
C TYR A 102 -3.54 14.09 -17.51
N HIS A 103 -3.75 14.47 -18.77
CA HIS A 103 -2.68 14.50 -19.77
C HIS A 103 -1.57 15.53 -19.48
N ARG A 104 -1.85 16.58 -18.70
CA ARG A 104 -0.83 17.55 -18.27
C ARG A 104 -0.03 17.11 -17.06
N LEU A 105 -0.62 16.29 -16.18
CA LEU A 105 0.07 15.74 -15.02
C LEU A 105 0.81 14.44 -15.37
N ASN A 106 0.21 13.58 -16.17
CA ASN A 106 0.72 12.26 -16.53
C ASN A 106 1.73 12.30 -17.70
N VAL A 107 2.72 13.18 -17.61
CA VAL A 107 3.79 13.29 -18.63
C VAL A 107 4.86 12.24 -18.41
N VAL A 108 5.22 12.00 -17.15
CA VAL A 108 6.18 10.95 -16.74
C VAL A 108 5.54 10.17 -15.59
N PRO A 109 4.77 9.09 -15.88
CA PRO A 109 4.21 8.24 -14.84
C PRO A 109 5.32 7.54 -14.06
N VAL A 110 5.14 7.46 -12.74
CA VAL A 110 5.96 6.63 -11.86
C VAL A 110 5.02 5.77 -11.05
N GLU A 111 4.99 4.48 -11.36
CA GLU A 111 4.21 3.50 -10.61
C GLU A 111 5.00 3.08 -9.36
N VAL A 112 4.37 3.22 -8.19
CA VAL A 112 4.98 2.82 -6.92
C VAL A 112 4.51 1.39 -6.60
N PRO A 113 5.43 0.40 -6.55
CA PRO A 113 5.04 -0.98 -6.32
C PRO A 113 4.47 -1.18 -4.92
N THR A 114 3.58 -2.16 -4.80
CA THR A 114 3.02 -2.53 -3.50
C THR A 114 4.03 -3.31 -2.66
N LEU A 115 3.85 -3.35 -1.34
CA LEU A 115 4.69 -4.17 -0.47
C LEU A 115 4.58 -5.67 -0.83
N GLU A 116 3.45 -6.10 -1.39
CA GLU A 116 3.26 -7.48 -1.81
C GLU A 116 4.08 -7.86 -3.05
N GLU A 117 4.44 -6.90 -3.89
CA GLU A 117 5.33 -7.07 -5.03
C GLU A 117 6.80 -7.06 -4.63
N ARG A 118 7.11 -6.54 -3.43
CA ARG A 118 8.46 -6.39 -2.88
C ARG A 118 8.59 -7.02 -1.49
N ARG A 119 8.10 -8.25 -1.35
CA ARG A 119 8.09 -8.97 -0.07
C ARG A 119 9.50 -9.24 0.45
N GLU A 120 10.46 -9.40 -0.43
CA GLU A 120 11.88 -9.57 -0.12
C GLU A 120 12.47 -8.42 0.70
N ASP A 121 11.92 -7.21 0.60
CA ASP A 121 12.41 -6.02 1.31
C ASP A 121 11.83 -5.89 2.73
N ILE A 122 10.81 -6.69 3.07
CA ILE A 122 10.15 -6.63 4.39
C ILE A 122 11.14 -6.75 5.55
N PRO A 123 12.11 -7.69 5.58
CA PRO A 123 13.07 -7.79 6.67
C PRO A 123 13.89 -6.51 6.89
N GLU A 124 14.39 -5.90 5.81
CA GLU A 124 15.17 -4.66 5.87
C GLU A 124 14.30 -3.47 6.34
N LEU A 125 13.05 -3.40 5.87
CA LEU A 125 12.08 -2.41 6.34
C LEU A 125 11.78 -2.56 7.83
N VAL A 126 11.67 -3.80 8.34
CA VAL A 126 11.46 -4.06 9.76
C VAL A 126 12.65 -3.59 10.58
N GLU A 127 13.87 -3.93 10.16
CA GLU A 127 15.09 -3.44 10.84
C GLU A 127 15.12 -1.91 10.90
N HIS A 128 14.80 -1.24 9.79
CA HIS A 128 14.69 0.21 9.75
C HIS A 128 13.64 0.76 10.72
N PHE A 129 12.45 0.15 10.80
CA PHE A 129 11.42 0.61 11.73
C PHE A 129 11.79 0.38 13.18
N VAL A 130 12.41 -0.75 13.52
CA VAL A 130 12.90 -1.03 14.88
C VAL A 130 13.92 0.04 15.29
N GLU A 131 14.88 0.35 14.42
CA GLU A 131 15.87 1.40 14.69
C GLU A 131 15.19 2.77 14.86
N HIS A 132 14.25 3.11 13.96
CA HIS A 132 13.50 4.37 14.03
C HIS A 132 12.74 4.52 15.36
N PHE A 133 12.06 3.46 15.82
CA PHE A 133 11.30 3.51 17.08
C PHE A 133 12.20 3.49 18.31
N ASN A 134 13.36 2.82 18.26
CA ASN A 134 14.35 2.93 19.33
C ASN A 134 14.84 4.38 19.47
N GLN A 135 15.19 5.04 18.37
CA GLN A 135 15.70 6.42 18.39
C GLN A 135 14.64 7.45 18.80
N THR A 136 13.39 7.29 18.35
CA THR A 136 12.33 8.30 18.54
C THR A 136 11.52 8.10 19.81
N GLN A 137 11.33 6.86 20.26
CA GLN A 137 10.45 6.52 21.39
C GLN A 137 11.18 5.78 22.52
N GLY A 138 12.45 5.39 22.32
CA GLY A 138 13.20 4.62 23.32
C GLY A 138 12.77 3.16 23.42
N LEU A 139 12.02 2.63 22.44
CA LEU A 139 11.60 1.22 22.43
C LEU A 139 12.80 0.29 22.26
N ASN A 140 12.67 -0.96 22.72
CA ASN A 140 13.78 -1.91 22.70
C ASN A 140 14.21 -2.24 21.27
N MET A 141 15.53 -2.19 21.02
CA MET A 141 16.10 -2.62 19.75
C MET A 141 16.14 -4.15 19.70
N ARG A 142 15.19 -4.74 18.98
CA ARG A 142 15.02 -6.20 18.88
C ARG A 142 15.25 -6.66 17.45
N LYS A 143 16.03 -7.72 17.28
CA LYS A 143 16.23 -8.33 15.96
C LYS A 143 15.00 -9.11 15.54
N LEU A 144 14.73 -9.14 14.24
CA LEU A 144 13.73 -10.03 13.67
C LEU A 144 14.29 -11.46 13.60
N SER A 145 13.53 -12.46 14.04
CA SER A 145 13.92 -13.86 13.86
C SER A 145 13.62 -14.35 12.44
N ASP A 146 14.31 -15.40 11.98
CA ASP A 146 14.14 -15.93 10.61
C ASP A 146 12.72 -16.43 10.35
N ASP A 147 12.08 -17.07 11.34
CA ASP A 147 10.69 -17.54 11.28
C ASP A 147 9.70 -16.38 11.23
N ALA A 148 9.94 -15.30 11.99
CA ALA A 148 9.13 -14.10 11.96
C ALA A 148 9.24 -13.37 10.61
N ALA A 149 10.46 -13.22 10.07
CA ALA A 149 10.68 -12.66 8.73
C ALA A 149 9.94 -13.46 7.66
N THR A 150 10.10 -14.77 7.72
CA THR A 150 9.46 -15.74 6.84
C THR A 150 7.92 -15.65 6.91
N LEU A 151 7.36 -15.42 8.11
CA LEU A 151 5.93 -15.19 8.31
C LEU A 151 5.47 -13.85 7.71
N LEU A 152 6.12 -12.73 8.04
CA LEU A 152 5.74 -11.40 7.55
C LEU A 152 5.70 -11.34 6.02
N GLN A 153 6.62 -12.03 5.34
CA GLN A 153 6.65 -12.12 3.88
C GLN A 153 5.46 -12.88 3.26
N THR A 154 4.80 -13.75 4.03
CA THR A 154 3.63 -14.51 3.55
C THR A 154 2.30 -13.80 3.79
N LEU A 155 2.26 -12.86 4.72
CA LEU A 155 1.03 -12.14 5.07
C LEU A 155 0.63 -11.16 3.96
N PRO A 156 -0.68 -10.93 3.77
CA PRO A 156 -1.15 -9.83 2.93
C PRO A 156 -0.94 -8.49 3.63
N TRP A 157 -0.61 -7.46 2.85
CA TRP A 157 -0.34 -6.12 3.36
C TRP A 157 -1.19 -5.07 2.64
N PRO A 158 -2.54 -5.11 2.80
CA PRO A 158 -3.43 -4.15 2.15
C PRO A 158 -3.15 -2.69 2.54
N GLY A 159 -2.63 -2.45 3.75
CA GLY A 159 -2.18 -1.12 4.18
C GLY A 159 -0.69 -0.85 3.93
N ASN A 160 -0.02 -1.74 3.16
CA ASN A 160 1.35 -1.59 2.67
C ASN A 160 2.33 -1.26 3.82
N ILE A 161 3.33 -0.42 3.56
CA ILE A 161 4.35 0.02 4.52
C ILE A 161 3.73 0.61 5.80
N ARG A 162 2.61 1.34 5.70
CA ARG A 162 1.95 1.95 6.87
C ARG A 162 1.44 0.87 7.83
N GLN A 163 0.82 -0.18 7.30
CA GLN A 163 0.38 -1.31 8.12
C GLN A 163 1.56 -2.07 8.73
N LEU A 164 2.61 -2.35 7.94
CA LEU A 164 3.82 -3.00 8.44
C LEU A 164 4.44 -2.21 9.61
N LYS A 165 4.65 -0.90 9.42
CA LYS A 165 5.18 0.00 10.46
C LYS A 165 4.36 -0.07 11.75
N ASN A 166 3.03 0.02 11.66
CA ASN A 166 2.14 -0.03 12.83
C ASN A 166 2.18 -1.39 13.55
N VAL A 167 2.30 -2.49 12.79
CA VAL A 167 2.43 -3.84 13.36
C VAL A 167 3.74 -3.96 14.14
N ILE A 168 4.85 -3.51 13.57
CA ILE A 168 6.16 -3.55 14.24
C ILE A 168 6.16 -2.65 15.49
N GLU A 169 5.63 -1.43 15.40
CA GLU A 169 5.48 -0.54 16.55
C GLU A 169 4.71 -1.23 17.69
N ARG A 170 3.56 -1.84 17.35
CA ARG A 170 2.74 -2.55 18.33
C ARG A 170 3.48 -3.71 18.98
N ILE A 171 4.25 -4.50 18.24
CA ILE A 171 5.05 -5.60 18.78
C ILE A 171 6.10 -5.06 19.77
N LEU A 172 6.78 -3.97 19.43
CA LEU A 172 7.79 -3.37 20.30
C LEU A 172 7.19 -2.78 21.59
N ILE A 173 5.97 -2.26 21.54
CA ILE A 173 5.26 -1.72 22.72
C ILE A 173 4.74 -2.84 23.64
N LEU A 174 4.15 -3.89 23.06
CA LEU A 174 3.48 -4.95 23.83
C LEU A 174 4.41 -6.05 24.32
N SER A 175 5.64 -6.10 23.82
CA SER A 175 6.56 -7.17 24.19
C SER A 175 7.28 -6.83 25.49
N ASP A 176 7.13 -7.73 26.46
CA ASP A 176 7.90 -7.73 27.71
C ASP A 176 9.31 -8.36 27.52
N GLY A 177 9.62 -8.86 26.32
CA GLY A 177 10.81 -9.66 26.03
C GLY A 177 12.00 -8.85 25.50
N THR A 178 13.21 -9.20 25.94
CA THR A 178 14.48 -8.69 25.39
C THR A 178 15.03 -9.53 24.23
N GLY A 179 14.35 -10.62 23.86
CA GLY A 179 14.78 -11.54 22.80
C GLY A 179 14.41 -11.06 21.39
N PRO A 180 14.80 -11.79 20.33
CA PRO A 180 14.34 -11.52 18.98
C PRO A 180 12.81 -11.51 18.87
N ILE A 181 12.26 -10.75 17.92
CA ILE A 181 10.83 -10.76 17.58
C ILE A 181 10.54 -12.12 16.94
N SER A 182 9.71 -12.93 17.60
CA SER A 182 9.33 -14.27 17.11
C SER A 182 8.05 -14.24 16.28
N ALA A 183 7.77 -15.34 15.56
CA ALA A 183 6.55 -15.46 14.76
C ALA A 183 5.25 -15.36 15.58
N ASP A 184 5.28 -15.79 16.85
CA ASP A 184 4.11 -15.80 17.74
C ASP A 184 3.70 -14.39 18.20
N GLU A 185 4.61 -13.43 18.15
CA GLU A 185 4.33 -12.03 18.49
C GLU A 185 3.65 -11.27 17.35
N ILE A 186 3.72 -11.80 16.12
CA ILE A 186 3.14 -11.14 14.95
C ILE A 186 1.62 -11.31 15.01
N PRO A 187 0.85 -10.22 15.07
CA PRO A 187 -0.61 -10.28 15.07
C PRO A 187 -1.11 -10.73 13.70
N THR A 188 -1.26 -12.04 13.53
CA THR A 188 -2.08 -12.59 12.45
C THR A 188 -3.54 -12.33 12.81
N ASP A 189 -4.42 -12.04 11.84
CA ASP A 189 -5.85 -11.73 12.08
C ASP A 189 -6.62 -12.83 12.85
N LYS A 190 -5.98 -13.96 13.16
CA LYS A 190 -6.40 -14.91 14.18
C LYS A 190 -6.58 -14.30 15.58
N HIS A 191 -5.98 -13.14 15.88
CA HIS A 191 -6.06 -12.48 17.19
C HIS A 191 -7.10 -11.35 17.30
N LYS A 192 -7.83 -10.99 16.23
CA LYS A 192 -8.98 -10.06 16.36
C LYS A 192 -10.22 -10.69 17.00
N SER A 193 -10.18 -11.98 17.31
CA SER A 193 -11.25 -12.71 17.99
C SER A 193 -10.97 -13.01 19.47
N ALA A 194 -9.92 -12.44 20.08
CA ALA A 194 -9.58 -12.69 21.49
C ALA A 194 -10.21 -11.67 22.46
N GLY A 195 -11.33 -11.05 22.05
CA GLY A 195 -12.02 -10.01 22.81
C GLY A 195 -13.54 -10.12 22.77
N ALA A 196 -14.09 -11.32 22.63
CA ALA A 196 -15.49 -11.63 22.93
C ALA A 196 -15.68 -13.16 22.90
N ASN A 197 -15.60 -13.79 24.07
CA ASN A 197 -16.37 -14.95 24.48
C ASN A 197 -16.95 -15.85 23.35
N ASP A 198 -16.15 -16.75 22.76
CA ASP A 198 -16.49 -18.17 22.57
C ASP A 198 -15.28 -18.94 22.01
N GLY A 199 -15.13 -20.20 22.40
CA GLY A 199 -14.07 -21.06 21.89
C GLY A 199 -14.27 -21.39 20.42
N GLY A 200 -13.26 -21.10 19.59
CA GLY A 200 -13.05 -21.79 18.33
C GLY A 200 -13.12 -20.94 17.06
N GLY A 201 -11.95 -20.60 16.52
CA GLY A 201 -11.82 -20.05 15.17
C GLY A 201 -10.50 -20.47 14.55
N MET A 202 -10.58 -21.16 13.41
CA MET A 202 -9.52 -21.79 12.61
C MET A 202 -9.01 -23.18 13.07
N SER A 203 -8.78 -23.44 14.36
CA SER A 203 -8.49 -24.80 14.85
C SER A 203 -9.75 -25.64 15.12
N ALA A 204 -10.87 -24.97 15.39
CA ALA A 204 -12.11 -25.62 15.85
C ALA A 204 -12.88 -26.37 14.74
N ASN A 205 -12.63 -26.05 13.47
CA ASN A 205 -13.30 -26.76 12.37
C ASN A 205 -12.61 -28.09 12.02
N TRP A 206 -11.35 -28.31 12.39
CA TRP A 206 -10.69 -29.61 12.22
C TRP A 206 -10.99 -30.56 13.37
N ALA A 207 -11.20 -30.02 14.58
CA ALA A 207 -11.50 -30.80 15.77
C ALA A 207 -12.87 -31.50 15.71
N THR A 208 -13.77 -31.04 14.83
CA THR A 208 -15.10 -31.63 14.59
C THR A 208 -15.14 -32.55 13.37
N LEU A 209 -14.07 -32.62 12.58
CA LEU A 209 -13.96 -33.49 11.41
C LEU A 209 -13.33 -34.85 11.77
N PRO A 210 -13.71 -35.94 11.09
CA PRO A 210 -12.98 -37.20 11.18
C PRO A 210 -11.50 -36.98 10.85
N LEU A 211 -10.58 -37.65 11.58
CA LEU A 211 -9.13 -37.47 11.49
C LEU A 211 -8.57 -37.44 10.05
N ARG A 212 -9.15 -38.26 9.16
CA ARG A 212 -8.76 -38.30 7.75
C ARG A 212 -9.03 -36.98 7.03
N GLU A 213 -10.21 -36.41 7.23
CA GLU A 213 -10.67 -35.18 6.58
C GLU A 213 -9.98 -33.95 7.18
N ALA A 214 -9.76 -33.95 8.49
CA ALA A 214 -8.95 -32.93 9.16
C ALA A 214 -7.52 -32.88 8.60
N ARG A 215 -6.89 -34.05 8.39
CA ARG A 215 -5.54 -34.13 7.80
C ARG A 215 -5.52 -33.66 6.35
N GLU A 216 -6.50 -34.07 5.54
CA GLU A 216 -6.60 -33.64 4.13
C GLU A 216 -6.84 -32.13 3.99
N ALA A 217 -7.66 -31.53 4.87
CA ALA A 217 -7.90 -30.10 4.89
C ALA A 217 -6.64 -29.30 5.27
N PHE A 218 -5.95 -29.72 6.33
CA PHE A 218 -4.68 -29.13 6.75
C PHE A 218 -3.61 -29.24 5.66
N GLU A 219 -3.41 -30.44 5.09
CA GLU A 219 -2.42 -30.68 4.04
C GLU A 219 -2.71 -29.83 2.78
N ARG A 220 -3.98 -29.67 2.41
CA ARG A 220 -4.39 -28.83 1.27
C ARG A 220 -3.99 -27.38 1.48
N GLU A 221 -4.39 -26.81 2.61
CA GLU A 221 -4.14 -25.41 2.93
C GLU A 221 -2.63 -25.14 3.04
N TYR A 222 -1.91 -26.00 3.77
CA TYR A 222 -0.46 -25.91 3.90
C TYR A 222 0.25 -25.93 2.54
N LEU A 223 -0.09 -26.87 1.66
CA LEU A 223 0.54 -26.97 0.34
C LEU A 223 0.22 -25.79 -0.57
N ILE A 224 -1.00 -25.24 -0.53
CA ILE A 224 -1.36 -24.04 -1.30
C ILE A 224 -0.52 -22.85 -0.85
N THR A 225 -0.40 -22.63 0.46
CA THR A 225 0.42 -21.54 1.02
C THR A 225 1.88 -21.67 0.58
N GLN A 226 2.46 -22.87 0.61
CA GLN A 226 3.85 -23.08 0.20
C GLN A 226 4.03 -22.94 -1.32
N ILE A 227 3.09 -23.39 -2.16
CA ILE A 227 3.16 -23.21 -3.61
C ILE A 227 3.13 -21.72 -3.98
N ASN A 228 2.25 -20.95 -3.33
CA ASN A 228 2.14 -19.51 -3.55
C ASN A 228 3.42 -18.78 -3.11
N ARG A 229 4.02 -19.16 -1.99
CA ARG A 229 5.32 -18.62 -1.53
C ARG A 229 6.42 -18.75 -2.58
N PHE A 230 6.45 -19.85 -3.33
CA PHE A 230 7.46 -20.09 -4.37
C PHE A 230 6.98 -19.80 -5.79
N GLY A 231 5.92 -18.98 -5.95
CA GLY A 231 5.43 -18.52 -7.25
C GLY A 231 4.97 -19.66 -8.18
N GLY A 232 4.41 -20.74 -7.62
CA GLY A 232 3.98 -21.89 -8.41
C GLY A 232 5.09 -22.91 -8.73
N ASN A 233 6.32 -22.71 -8.24
CA ASN A 233 7.43 -23.62 -8.54
C ASN A 233 7.35 -24.90 -7.69
N ILE A 234 6.84 -25.97 -8.30
CA ILE A 234 6.65 -27.28 -7.66
C ILE A 234 7.96 -27.90 -7.18
N SER A 235 9.08 -27.70 -7.89
CA SER A 235 10.38 -28.26 -7.51
C SER A 235 10.95 -27.58 -6.25
N LYS A 236 10.87 -26.23 -6.18
CA LYS A 236 11.28 -25.48 -4.99
C LYS A 236 10.40 -25.81 -3.78
N THR A 237 9.09 -25.92 -4.02
CA THR A 237 8.12 -26.30 -2.99
C THR A 237 8.37 -27.71 -2.46
N ALA A 238 8.64 -28.69 -3.33
CA ALA A 238 8.93 -30.07 -2.95
C ALA A 238 10.18 -30.19 -2.07
N ASN A 239 11.26 -29.49 -2.44
CA ASN A 239 12.50 -29.45 -1.65
C ASN A 239 12.26 -28.84 -0.26
N PHE A 240 11.49 -27.76 -0.17
CA PHE A 240 11.19 -27.10 1.10
C PHE A 240 10.27 -27.94 2.00
N VAL A 241 9.26 -28.57 1.42
CA VAL A 241 8.32 -29.45 2.15
C VAL A 241 8.97 -30.80 2.52
N GLY A 242 10.15 -31.11 1.99
CA GLY A 242 10.87 -32.35 2.27
C GLY A 242 10.26 -33.57 1.56
N MET A 243 9.59 -33.36 0.43
CA MET A 243 8.95 -34.41 -0.35
C MET A 243 9.60 -34.55 -1.72
N GLU A 244 9.61 -35.77 -2.27
CA GLU A 244 9.99 -35.97 -3.66
C GLU A 244 8.99 -35.26 -4.60
N ARG A 245 9.48 -34.62 -5.66
CA ARG A 245 8.66 -33.88 -6.63
C ARG A 245 7.48 -34.71 -7.16
N SER A 246 7.71 -35.98 -7.45
CA SER A 246 6.70 -36.92 -7.95
C SER A 246 5.61 -37.21 -6.91
N ALA A 247 5.98 -37.33 -5.63
CA ALA A 247 5.08 -37.56 -4.51
C ALA A 247 4.22 -36.31 -4.21
N LEU A 248 4.82 -35.11 -4.24
CA LEU A 248 4.09 -33.86 -4.07
C LEU A 248 3.02 -33.69 -5.16
N HIS A 249 3.37 -33.98 -6.41
CA HIS A 249 2.42 -33.88 -7.53
C HIS A 249 1.23 -34.84 -7.40
N ARG A 250 1.47 -36.08 -6.96
CA ARG A 250 0.39 -37.03 -6.66
C ARG A 250 -0.50 -36.55 -5.52
N LYS A 251 0.10 -35.97 -4.48
CA LYS A 251 -0.60 -35.44 -3.31
C LYS A 251 -1.50 -34.24 -3.66
N LEU A 252 -1.00 -33.30 -4.45
CA LEU A 252 -1.78 -32.15 -4.93
C LEU A 252 -2.98 -32.59 -5.78
N LYS A 253 -2.79 -33.57 -6.66
CA LYS A 253 -3.87 -34.16 -7.46
C LYS A 253 -4.91 -34.85 -6.59
N SER A 254 -4.51 -35.58 -5.55
CA SER A 254 -5.43 -36.24 -4.61
C SER A 254 -6.24 -35.26 -3.75
N LEU A 255 -5.66 -34.09 -3.45
CA LEU A 255 -6.30 -33.05 -2.63
C LEU A 255 -7.16 -32.08 -3.45
N GLY A 256 -7.19 -32.23 -4.79
CA GLY A 256 -7.96 -31.36 -5.69
C GLY A 256 -7.33 -29.98 -5.93
N VAL A 257 -6.05 -29.80 -5.59
CA VAL A 257 -5.32 -28.55 -5.80
C VAL A 257 -4.73 -28.59 -7.21
N VAL A 258 -5.46 -28.05 -8.19
CA VAL A 258 -4.96 -27.93 -9.56
C VAL A 258 -3.98 -26.77 -9.60
N SER A 259 -2.71 -27.07 -9.83
CA SER A 259 -1.67 -26.07 -10.06
C SER A 259 -1.97 -25.36 -11.38
N GLY A 260 -2.58 -24.17 -11.31
CA GLY A 260 -2.77 -23.33 -12.48
C GLY A 260 -1.43 -22.77 -12.95
N ASN A 261 -0.81 -23.37 -13.97
CA ASN A 261 -0.59 -22.70 -15.26
C ASN A 261 0.03 -23.62 -16.34
N LYS A 262 -0.48 -23.45 -17.58
CA LYS A 262 -0.09 -23.96 -18.91
C LYS A 262 -0.51 -25.36 -19.38
N SER A 263 -1.64 -25.38 -20.11
CA SER A 263 -1.68 -25.87 -21.49
C SER A 263 -2.78 -25.15 -22.32
N LYS A 264 -2.50 -23.89 -22.71
CA LYS A 264 -3.10 -23.23 -23.89
C LYS A 264 -1.94 -22.71 -24.73
N SER A 265 -1.27 -23.62 -25.44
CA SER A 265 -0.28 -23.33 -26.50
C SER A 265 0.36 -24.65 -26.94
N ALA A 266 -0.42 -25.52 -27.57
CA ALA A 266 0.06 -26.66 -28.37
C ALA A 266 -1.11 -27.26 -29.18
N GLU A 267 -1.82 -26.42 -29.94
CA GLU A 267 -2.66 -26.87 -31.06
C GLU A 267 -2.87 -25.69 -32.02
N GLU A 268 -1.81 -25.37 -32.76
CA GLU A 268 -1.90 -24.70 -34.07
C GLU A 268 -0.98 -25.48 -35.01
N ALA A 269 -1.57 -26.34 -35.86
CA ALA A 269 -1.07 -26.79 -37.18
C ALA A 269 -2.00 -27.88 -37.74
#